data_AF-A0AAX6FZT5-F1
#
_entry.id   AF-A0AAX6FZT5-F1
#
_cell.length_a   1.000
_cell.length_b   1.000
_cell.length_c   1.000
_cell.angle_alpha   90.00
_cell.angle_beta   90.00
_cell.angle_gamma   90.00
#
_symmetry.space_group_name_H-M   'P 1'
#
loop_
_entity.id
_entity.type
_entity.pdbx_description
1 polymer ?
#
loop_
_entity_poly.entity_id
_entity_poly.type
_entity_poly.pdbx_seq_one_letter_code
_entity_poly.pdbx_strand_id
1 'polypeptide(L)'
;MAEEEEQRRGRMERRGAESLGWLTESVVMPKKRKAIEGVGPSSILELKAQLYRTQQQARKDKDSSSAADSSAEFLRAKKKIVSSDVFSNKNSGVEARANKDKLELKAVNDGSVSYAALEKKAELYEKLARGELPDEEDKEKYCVDFFSKSLTQDGTEQPEGRETCNSAPQQNDDGELDGDVLMSSRLVGPGQTGVAVDNDEHKRFVREVHEEANQAREKATTLKLRRQEQESARREKLRQAYLRKQLEKLTSKKEQVANDNTS
;
A
#
# COMPACT_ATOMS: atom_id res chain seq x y z
N MET A 1 -11.39 31.18 -56.49
CA MET A 1 -10.29 30.45 -55.82
C MET A 1 -10.00 30.93 -54.40
N ALA A 2 -10.17 32.22 -54.06
CA ALA A 2 -9.98 32.71 -52.69
C ALA A 2 -11.07 32.26 -51.69
N GLU A 3 -12.33 32.15 -52.14
CA GLU A 3 -13.47 31.78 -51.27
C GLU A 3 -13.48 30.29 -50.85
N GLU A 4 -12.74 29.43 -51.55
CA GLU A 4 -12.69 27.98 -51.25
C GLU A 4 -11.68 27.67 -50.14
N GLU A 5 -10.58 28.42 -50.03
CA GLU A 5 -9.60 28.24 -48.95
C GLU A 5 -10.13 28.75 -47.60
N GLU A 6 -10.90 29.84 -47.60
CA GLU A 6 -11.48 30.40 -46.37
C GLU A 6 -12.55 29.48 -45.77
N GLN A 7 -13.35 28.82 -46.62
CA GLN A 7 -14.31 27.80 -46.20
C GLN A 7 -13.63 26.54 -45.62
N ARG A 8 -12.44 26.18 -46.11
CA ARG A 8 -11.67 25.03 -45.57
C ARG A 8 -11.04 25.34 -44.22
N ARG A 9 -10.56 26.57 -44.01
CA ARG A 9 -10.03 27.03 -42.70
C ARG A 9 -11.14 27.10 -41.65
N GLY A 10 -12.31 27.66 -41.98
CA GLY A 10 -13.45 27.71 -41.06
C GLY A 10 -14.04 26.33 -40.70
N ARG A 11 -13.90 25.31 -41.57
CA ARG A 11 -14.33 23.94 -41.28
C ARG A 11 -13.34 23.20 -40.36
N MET A 12 -12.07 23.60 -40.32
CA MET A 12 -11.05 23.00 -39.45
C MET A 12 -11.12 23.56 -38.02
N GLU A 13 -11.40 24.86 -37.86
CA GLU A 13 -11.67 25.49 -36.56
C GLU A 13 -12.94 24.96 -35.90
N ARG A 14 -14.02 24.77 -36.67
CA ARG A 14 -15.28 24.18 -36.15
C ARG A 14 -15.14 22.73 -35.70
N ARG A 15 -14.19 21.96 -36.26
CA ARG A 15 -13.90 20.58 -35.81
C ARG A 15 -13.18 20.51 -34.47
N GLY A 16 -12.45 21.56 -34.09
CA GLY A 16 -11.79 21.62 -32.78
C GLY A 16 -12.76 21.81 -31.62
N ALA A 17 -13.88 22.52 -31.86
CA ALA A 17 -14.86 22.86 -30.82
C ALA A 17 -15.84 21.72 -30.47
N GLU A 18 -15.94 20.69 -31.33
CA GLU A 18 -16.91 19.58 -31.18
C GLU A 18 -16.23 18.23 -30.93
N SER A 19 -14.90 18.16 -31.04
CA SER A 19 -14.18 16.99 -30.56
C SER A 19 -14.29 16.98 -29.04
N LEU A 20 -14.92 15.95 -28.47
CA LEU A 20 -14.90 15.66 -27.04
C LEU A 20 -13.47 15.25 -26.67
N GLY A 21 -12.50 16.16 -26.82
CA GLY A 21 -11.05 15.96 -26.87
C GLY A 21 -10.56 14.56 -26.52
N TRP A 22 -9.97 14.40 -25.34
CA TRP A 22 -9.44 13.14 -24.84
C TRP A 22 -10.50 12.03 -24.63
N LEU A 23 -11.80 12.34 -24.65
CA LEU A 23 -12.89 11.38 -24.44
C LEU A 23 -13.28 10.60 -25.70
N THR A 24 -13.16 11.17 -26.89
CA THR A 24 -13.52 10.50 -28.15
C THR A 24 -12.36 10.29 -29.11
N GLU A 25 -11.35 11.16 -29.09
CA GLU A 25 -10.23 11.06 -30.04
C GLU A 25 -9.08 10.17 -29.53
N SER A 26 -8.97 9.94 -28.22
CA SER A 26 -7.91 9.10 -27.65
C SER A 26 -8.18 7.59 -27.77
N VAL A 27 -9.45 7.19 -27.92
CA VAL A 27 -9.87 5.79 -28.04
C VAL A 27 -9.43 5.19 -29.39
N VAL A 28 -9.34 6.00 -30.43
CA VAL A 28 -8.89 5.56 -31.74
C VAL A 28 -7.39 5.77 -31.85
N MET A 29 -6.62 4.69 -31.82
CA MET A 29 -5.17 4.77 -31.96
C MET A 29 -4.78 5.56 -33.23
N PRO A 30 -3.86 6.54 -33.12
CA PRO A 30 -3.36 7.26 -34.28
C PRO A 30 -2.76 6.30 -35.31
N LYS A 31 -3.26 6.36 -36.56
CA LYS A 31 -2.73 5.54 -37.68
C LYS A 31 -1.25 5.83 -37.97
N LYS A 32 -0.79 7.06 -37.69
CA LYS A 32 0.61 7.49 -37.83
C LYS A 32 1.19 7.74 -36.44
N ARG A 33 2.48 7.39 -36.27
CA ARG A 33 3.21 7.64 -35.02
C ARG A 33 3.31 9.14 -34.79
N LYS A 34 2.78 9.63 -33.67
CA LYS A 34 2.97 11.01 -33.21
C LYS A 34 4.19 11.04 -32.29
N ALA A 35 5.07 12.02 -32.47
CA ALA A 35 6.15 12.26 -31.52
C ALA A 35 5.53 12.72 -30.20
N ILE A 36 6.05 12.19 -29.10
CA ILE A 36 5.62 12.56 -27.74
C ILE A 36 6.62 13.61 -27.26
N GLU A 37 6.11 14.76 -26.82
CA GLU A 37 6.94 15.83 -26.28
C GLU A 37 7.77 15.30 -25.10
N GLY A 38 9.07 15.59 -25.09
CA GLY A 38 10.00 15.12 -24.05
C GLY A 38 10.44 13.66 -24.16
N VAL A 39 9.95 12.87 -25.12
CA VAL A 39 10.39 11.47 -25.29
C VAL A 39 11.19 11.30 -26.58
N GLY A 40 12.45 10.87 -26.42
CA GLY A 40 13.34 10.60 -27.55
C GLY A 40 12.92 9.36 -28.37
N PRO A 41 13.21 9.33 -29.68
CA PRO A 41 12.90 8.18 -30.54
C PRO A 41 13.63 6.89 -30.11
N SER A 42 14.82 7.01 -29.51
CA SER A 42 15.59 5.89 -28.93
C SER A 42 14.86 5.25 -27.75
N SER A 43 14.34 6.06 -26.82
CA SER A 43 13.57 5.58 -25.66
C SER A 43 12.31 4.83 -26.08
N ILE A 44 11.62 5.30 -27.13
CA ILE A 44 10.43 4.61 -27.69
C ILE A 44 10.82 3.25 -28.31
N LEU A 45 11.99 3.15 -28.94
CA LEU A 45 12.47 1.88 -29.50
C LEU A 45 12.90 0.90 -28.40
N GLU A 46 13.58 1.39 -27.38
CA GLU A 46 13.98 0.58 -26.21
C GLU A 46 12.76 -0.01 -25.50
N LEU A 47 11.72 0.79 -25.25
CA LEU A 47 10.48 0.32 -24.64
C LEU A 47 9.77 -0.73 -25.50
N LYS A 48 9.76 -0.57 -26.83
CA LYS A 48 9.24 -1.62 -27.72
C LYS A 48 10.05 -2.89 -27.65
N ALA A 49 11.39 -2.79 -27.56
CA ALA A 49 12.25 -3.94 -27.41
C ALA A 49 11.97 -4.68 -26.09
N GLN A 50 11.78 -3.95 -25.00
CA GLN A 50 11.40 -4.53 -23.71
C GLN A 50 10.02 -5.19 -23.77
N LEU A 51 9.01 -4.53 -24.35
CA LEU A 51 7.68 -5.12 -24.56
C LEU A 51 7.74 -6.40 -25.39
N TYR A 52 8.54 -6.41 -26.45
CA TYR A 52 8.70 -7.58 -27.30
C TYR A 52 9.41 -8.73 -26.58
N ARG A 53 10.45 -8.44 -25.78
CA ARG A 53 11.09 -9.44 -24.91
C ARG A 53 10.09 -10.03 -23.92
N THR A 54 9.28 -9.20 -23.26
CA THR A 54 8.26 -9.67 -22.32
C THR A 54 7.18 -10.50 -23.01
N GLN A 55 6.71 -10.09 -24.18
CA GLN A 55 5.74 -10.87 -24.95
C GLN A 55 6.31 -12.21 -25.39
N GLN A 56 7.56 -12.24 -25.87
CA GLN A 56 8.23 -13.50 -26.20
C GLN A 56 8.40 -14.41 -24.99
N GLN A 57 8.78 -13.86 -23.83
CA GLN A 57 8.90 -14.66 -22.61
C GLN A 57 7.54 -15.24 -22.21
N ALA A 58 6.48 -14.43 -22.22
CA ALA A 58 5.12 -14.91 -21.93
C ALA A 58 4.62 -15.96 -22.93
N ARG A 59 5.01 -15.86 -24.21
CA ARG A 59 4.72 -16.91 -25.21
C ARG A 59 5.53 -18.17 -24.94
N LYS A 60 6.82 -18.05 -24.67
CA LYS A 60 7.68 -19.18 -24.28
C LYS A 60 7.21 -19.86 -23.00
N ASP A 61 6.72 -19.11 -22.02
CA ASP A 61 6.17 -19.64 -20.77
C ASP A 61 4.83 -20.34 -21.00
N LYS A 62 4.01 -19.82 -21.93
CA LYS A 62 2.77 -20.47 -22.38
C LYS A 62 3.05 -21.71 -23.23
N ASP A 63 4.08 -21.68 -24.05
CA ASP A 63 4.48 -22.78 -24.92
C ASP A 63 5.27 -23.84 -24.13
N SER A 64 5.99 -23.49 -23.06
CA SER A 64 6.63 -24.45 -22.16
C SER A 64 5.64 -25.08 -21.18
N SER A 65 4.67 -24.32 -20.68
CA SER A 65 3.55 -24.87 -19.91
C SER A 65 2.61 -25.72 -20.77
N SER A 66 2.37 -25.34 -22.03
CA SER A 66 1.62 -26.17 -22.96
C SER A 66 2.44 -27.29 -23.60
N ALA A 67 3.78 -27.23 -23.66
CA ALA A 67 4.62 -28.35 -24.08
C ALA A 67 4.73 -29.44 -23.00
N ALA A 68 4.57 -29.10 -21.73
CA ALA A 68 4.39 -30.09 -20.66
C ALA A 68 3.01 -30.77 -20.71
N ASP A 69 2.00 -30.13 -21.29
CA ASP A 69 0.62 -30.65 -21.47
C ASP A 69 0.32 -31.19 -22.89
N SER A 70 1.19 -30.95 -23.89
CA SER A 70 0.91 -31.23 -25.30
C SER A 70 1.11 -32.68 -25.73
N SER A 71 1.53 -33.58 -24.83
CA SER A 71 1.49 -35.02 -25.10
C SER A 71 0.07 -35.59 -25.17
N ALA A 72 -0.98 -34.83 -24.80
CA ALA A 72 -2.31 -35.42 -24.61
C ALA A 72 -3.53 -34.61 -25.08
N GLU A 73 -3.41 -33.42 -25.71
CA GLU A 73 -4.57 -32.54 -25.84
C GLU A 73 -4.95 -32.06 -27.26
N PHE A 74 -4.66 -32.84 -28.30
CA PHE A 74 -5.24 -32.57 -29.63
C PHE A 74 -6.60 -33.23 -29.92
N LEU A 75 -7.15 -34.08 -29.04
CA LEU A 75 -8.40 -34.82 -29.37
C LEU A 75 -9.33 -35.12 -28.17
N ARG A 76 -9.92 -34.11 -27.51
CA ARG A 76 -11.25 -34.33 -26.90
C ARG A 76 -12.03 -33.06 -26.53
N ALA A 77 -13.18 -32.95 -27.20
CA ALA A 77 -14.47 -32.43 -26.75
C ALA A 77 -14.50 -31.29 -25.72
N LYS A 78 -15.12 -30.18 -26.16
CA LYS A 78 -15.79 -29.11 -25.38
C LYS A 78 -15.90 -29.41 -23.87
N LYS A 79 -14.82 -29.16 -23.12
CA LYS A 79 -14.89 -28.98 -21.67
C LYS A 79 -15.70 -27.70 -21.46
N LYS A 80 -16.90 -27.85 -20.87
CA LYS A 80 -17.64 -26.71 -20.33
C LYS A 80 -16.66 -25.96 -19.43
N ILE A 81 -16.49 -24.67 -19.69
CA ILE A 81 -15.68 -23.77 -18.88
C ILE A 81 -16.27 -23.82 -17.48
N VAL A 82 -15.79 -24.73 -16.64
CA VAL A 82 -15.93 -24.61 -15.20
C VAL A 82 -15.32 -23.25 -14.92
N SER A 83 -16.11 -22.36 -14.34
CA SER A 83 -15.71 -20.99 -14.03
C SER A 83 -14.39 -21.08 -13.28
N SER A 84 -13.29 -20.88 -14.00
CA SER A 84 -11.99 -20.59 -13.44
C SER A 84 -12.25 -19.36 -12.59
N ASP A 85 -12.41 -19.57 -11.29
CA ASP A 85 -12.71 -18.53 -10.35
C ASP A 85 -11.64 -17.47 -10.56
N VAL A 86 -12.05 -16.30 -11.06
CA VAL A 86 -11.13 -15.22 -11.41
C VAL A 86 -10.35 -14.77 -10.17
N PHE A 87 -10.85 -15.09 -8.97
CA PHE A 87 -10.20 -14.90 -7.68
C PHE A 87 -9.23 -16.02 -7.28
N SER A 88 -9.20 -17.15 -7.98
CA SER A 88 -8.26 -18.26 -7.73
C SER A 88 -6.87 -18.03 -8.31
N ASN A 89 -6.74 -17.15 -9.31
CA ASN A 89 -5.44 -16.69 -9.79
C ASN A 89 -4.82 -15.72 -8.78
N LYS A 90 -4.22 -16.29 -7.74
CA LYS A 90 -3.41 -15.53 -6.78
C LYS A 90 -2.12 -15.10 -7.46
N ASN A 91 -1.66 -13.90 -7.12
CA ASN A 91 -0.37 -13.41 -7.56
C ASN A 91 0.72 -14.27 -6.89
N SER A 92 1.58 -14.90 -7.68
CA SER A 92 2.67 -15.76 -7.17
C SER A 92 3.59 -15.04 -6.19
N GLY A 93 3.78 -13.73 -6.33
CA GLY A 93 4.53 -12.91 -5.38
C GLY A 93 3.84 -12.74 -4.02
N VAL A 94 2.50 -12.76 -3.99
CA VAL A 94 1.74 -12.72 -2.73
C VAL A 94 1.85 -14.05 -2.00
N GLU A 95 1.79 -15.19 -2.71
CA GLU A 95 2.00 -16.50 -2.10
C GLU A 95 3.45 -16.69 -1.63
N ALA A 96 4.43 -16.24 -2.42
CA ALA A 96 5.83 -16.27 -2.03
C ALA A 96 6.09 -15.45 -0.76
N ARG A 97 5.51 -14.24 -0.67
CA ARG A 97 5.59 -13.41 0.54
C ARG A 97 4.88 -14.04 1.72
N ALA A 98 3.64 -14.52 1.54
CA ALA A 98 2.89 -15.16 2.61
C ALA A 98 3.60 -16.41 3.17
N ASN A 99 4.25 -17.20 2.31
CA ASN A 99 5.04 -18.35 2.75
C ASN A 99 6.31 -17.93 3.50
N LYS A 100 6.99 -16.87 3.05
CA LYS A 100 8.14 -16.28 3.74
C LYS A 100 7.74 -15.75 5.12
N ASP A 101 6.70 -14.93 5.19
CA ASP A 101 6.16 -14.38 6.44
C ASP A 101 5.75 -15.50 7.40
N LYS A 102 5.15 -16.58 6.89
CA LYS A 102 4.77 -17.76 7.69
C LYS A 102 5.99 -18.52 8.24
N LEU A 103 7.08 -18.63 7.47
CA LEU A 103 8.32 -19.24 7.93
C LEU A 103 9.04 -18.35 8.95
N GLU A 104 9.06 -17.04 8.73
CA GLU A 104 9.67 -16.07 9.65
C GLU A 104 8.90 -16.00 10.98
N LEU A 105 7.56 -15.94 10.93
CA LEU A 105 6.73 -16.01 12.13
C LEU A 105 6.91 -17.35 12.86
N LYS A 106 7.12 -18.46 12.14
CA LYS A 106 7.44 -19.74 12.78
C LYS A 106 8.83 -19.73 13.44
N ALA A 107 9.85 -19.20 12.78
CA ALA A 107 11.20 -19.11 13.37
C ALA A 107 11.25 -18.18 14.59
N VAL A 108 10.46 -17.10 14.58
CA VAL A 108 10.29 -16.20 15.74
C VAL A 108 9.50 -16.88 16.86
N ASN A 109 8.51 -17.72 16.53
CA ASN A 109 7.72 -18.48 17.52
C ASN A 109 8.32 -19.83 17.92
N ASP A 110 9.35 -20.33 17.21
CA ASP A 110 9.98 -21.63 17.49
C ASP A 110 10.68 -21.63 18.85
N GLY A 111 10.83 -20.45 19.48
CA GLY A 111 11.26 -20.31 20.87
C GLY A 111 12.62 -20.93 21.15
N SER A 112 13.36 -21.37 20.14
CA SER A 112 14.60 -22.13 20.26
C SER A 112 15.71 -21.26 20.82
N VAL A 113 15.77 -20.00 20.37
CA VAL A 113 16.68 -18.98 20.93
C VAL A 113 16.33 -18.67 22.39
N SER A 114 15.03 -18.55 22.71
CA SER A 114 14.60 -18.36 24.10
C SER A 114 14.84 -19.59 24.98
N TYR A 115 14.69 -20.80 24.44
CA TYR A 115 14.93 -22.05 25.16
C TYR A 115 16.41 -22.23 25.44
N ALA A 116 17.28 -21.97 24.45
CA ALA A 116 18.73 -21.97 24.64
C ALA A 116 19.20 -20.87 25.63
N ALA A 117 18.54 -19.70 25.64
CA ALA A 117 18.82 -18.66 26.62
C ALA A 117 18.38 -19.08 28.04
N LEU A 118 17.22 -19.73 28.17
CA LEU A 118 16.71 -20.25 29.44
C LEU A 118 17.58 -21.39 29.98
N GLU A 119 18.05 -22.28 29.11
CA GLU A 119 18.97 -23.37 29.46
C GLU A 119 20.29 -22.83 30.01
N LYS A 120 20.92 -21.87 29.31
CA LYS A 120 22.13 -21.18 29.81
C LYS A 120 21.90 -20.48 31.15
N LYS A 121 20.72 -19.88 31.33
CA LYS A 121 20.35 -19.24 32.59
C LYS A 121 20.21 -20.28 33.72
N ALA A 122 19.59 -21.43 33.43
CA ALA A 122 19.45 -22.53 34.39
C ALA A 122 20.81 -23.13 34.78
N GLU A 123 21.69 -23.37 33.82
CA GLU A 123 23.06 -23.83 34.09
C GLU A 123 23.83 -22.84 34.99
N LEU A 124 23.68 -21.53 34.76
CA LEU A 124 24.31 -20.52 35.59
C LEU A 124 23.77 -20.57 37.03
N TYR A 125 22.46 -20.71 37.20
CA TYR A 125 21.87 -20.87 38.53
C TYR A 125 22.30 -22.16 39.21
N GLU A 126 22.40 -23.28 38.49
CA GLU A 126 22.88 -24.54 39.05
C GLU A 126 24.34 -24.42 39.51
N LYS A 127 25.19 -23.75 38.72
CA LYS A 127 26.60 -23.49 39.08
C LYS A 127 26.72 -22.55 40.29
N LEU A 128 25.89 -21.50 40.37
CA LEU A 128 25.81 -20.64 41.55
C LEU A 128 25.37 -21.43 42.78
N ALA A 129 24.31 -22.24 42.65
CA ALA A 129 23.77 -23.03 43.76
C ALA A 129 24.76 -24.10 44.24
N ARG A 130 25.58 -24.64 43.33
CA ARG A 130 26.62 -25.62 43.63
C ARG A 130 27.93 -24.98 44.13
N GLY A 131 28.09 -23.66 43.99
CA GLY A 131 29.33 -22.95 44.38
C GLY A 131 30.52 -23.27 43.48
N GLU A 132 30.29 -23.68 42.23
CA GLU A 132 31.37 -23.99 41.26
C GLU A 132 31.85 -22.76 40.47
N LEU A 133 31.17 -21.62 40.61
CA LEU A 133 31.66 -20.36 40.04
C LEU A 133 32.83 -19.88 40.91
N PRO A 134 34.01 -19.63 40.32
CA PRO A 134 35.11 -19.03 41.05
C PRO A 134 34.63 -17.65 41.49
N ASP A 135 34.40 -17.49 42.80
CA ASP A 135 34.10 -16.19 43.35
C ASP A 135 35.29 -15.28 43.01
N GLU A 136 35.06 -14.27 42.17
CA GLU A 136 36.03 -13.21 41.90
C GLU A 136 36.39 -12.45 43.20
N GLU A 137 35.68 -12.70 44.30
CA GLU A 137 35.96 -12.24 45.66
C GLU A 137 37.20 -12.90 46.29
N ASP A 138 37.52 -14.16 45.94
CA ASP A 138 38.74 -14.84 46.43
C ASP A 138 40.03 -14.21 45.88
N LYS A 139 39.90 -13.48 44.78
CA LYS A 139 40.97 -12.66 44.26
C LYS A 139 40.90 -11.37 45.05
N GLU A 140 41.86 -11.17 45.95
CA GLU A 140 42.10 -9.97 46.80
C GLU A 140 42.07 -8.61 46.06
N LYS A 141 41.75 -8.58 44.77
CA LYS A 141 41.45 -7.46 43.87
C LYS A 141 40.54 -6.38 44.46
N TYR A 142 39.62 -6.73 45.36
CA TYR A 142 38.74 -5.78 46.05
C TYR A 142 39.14 -5.53 47.52
N CYS A 143 40.11 -6.27 48.03
CA CYS A 143 40.66 -6.04 49.36
C CYS A 143 41.59 -4.82 49.28
N VAL A 144 41.19 -3.74 49.94
CA VAL A 144 42.07 -2.58 50.12
C VAL A 144 43.15 -2.96 51.14
N ASP A 145 44.40 -3.04 50.69
CA ASP A 145 45.52 -3.16 51.61
C ASP A 145 45.77 -1.82 52.31
N PHE A 146 45.40 -1.76 53.58
CA PHE A 146 45.56 -0.56 54.40
C PHE A 146 47.03 -0.26 54.72
N PHE A 147 47.92 -1.27 54.71
CA PHE A 147 49.34 -1.06 54.98
C PHE A 147 50.03 -0.36 53.81
N SER A 148 49.79 -0.80 52.58
CA SER A 148 50.30 -0.10 51.39
C SER A 148 49.72 1.31 51.24
N LYS A 149 48.46 1.54 51.62
CA LYS A 149 47.84 2.88 51.55
C LYS A 149 48.43 3.89 52.55
N SER A 150 48.91 3.43 53.71
CA SER A 150 49.54 4.29 54.71
C SER A 150 50.96 4.73 54.32
N LEU A 151 51.65 3.97 53.45
CA LEU A 151 53.03 4.24 53.06
C LEU A 151 53.14 5.19 51.85
N THR A 152 52.10 5.29 51.02
CA THR A 152 52.09 6.10 49.79
C THR A 152 51.54 7.52 49.98
N GLN A 153 51.11 7.93 51.18
CA GLN A 153 50.42 9.21 51.36
C GLN A 153 51.35 10.44 51.47
N ASP A 154 52.68 10.26 51.48
CA ASP A 154 53.66 11.36 51.60
C ASP A 154 54.53 11.60 50.35
N GLY A 155 54.16 11.09 49.17
CA GLY A 155 54.92 11.33 47.94
C GLY A 155 54.09 11.21 46.68
N THR A 156 53.67 12.37 46.15
CA THR A 156 53.38 12.69 44.73
C THR A 156 52.92 11.56 43.81
N GLU A 157 51.74 11.70 43.17
CA GLU A 157 51.56 11.84 41.71
C GLU A 157 50.06 11.96 41.36
N GLN A 158 49.81 12.39 40.12
CA GLN A 158 48.65 13.12 39.57
C GLN A 158 47.49 12.19 39.07
N PRO A 159 46.40 12.72 38.48
CA PRO A 159 45.04 12.19 38.56
C PRO A 159 44.64 11.34 37.35
N GLU A 160 43.82 10.32 37.58
CA GLU A 160 43.04 9.69 36.50
C GLU A 160 41.64 9.30 37.02
N GLY A 161 40.63 9.94 36.42
CA GLY A 161 39.28 9.40 36.20
C GLY A 161 38.46 8.97 37.42
N ARG A 162 37.87 9.92 38.16
CA ARG A 162 36.69 9.62 38.99
C ARG A 162 35.72 10.80 39.08
N GLU A 163 35.02 11.06 37.99
CA GLU A 163 33.74 11.77 38.02
C GLU A 163 32.67 10.81 38.56
N THR A 164 32.56 10.70 39.88
CA THR A 164 31.29 10.36 40.53
C THR A 164 31.13 11.27 41.74
N CYS A 165 30.29 12.29 41.61
CA CYS A 165 29.68 12.99 42.74
C CYS A 165 28.26 13.38 42.31
N ASN A 166 27.27 12.55 42.65
CA ASN A 166 26.43 12.70 43.84
C ASN A 166 25.74 14.07 43.92
N SER A 167 24.44 14.08 43.61
CA SER A 167 23.48 14.96 44.30
C SER A 167 22.11 14.28 44.41
N ALA A 168 21.92 13.57 45.52
CA ALA A 168 20.67 13.68 46.28
C ALA A 168 20.99 14.56 47.50
N PRO A 169 20.03 15.20 48.21
CA PRO A 169 18.58 15.01 48.18
C PRO A 169 17.75 16.32 48.20
N GLN A 170 16.46 16.28 47.88
CA GLN A 170 15.48 17.08 48.63
C GLN A 170 14.07 16.49 48.51
N GLN A 171 13.64 15.82 49.58
CA GLN A 171 12.23 15.71 49.91
C GLN A 171 11.76 17.08 50.39
N ASN A 172 10.70 17.59 49.80
CA ASN A 172 9.65 18.36 50.46
C ASN A 172 8.36 18.00 49.70
N ASP A 173 7.35 17.53 50.44
CA ASP A 173 5.94 17.58 50.03
C ASP A 173 5.64 19.00 49.47
N ASP A 174 4.82 19.19 48.44
CA ASP A 174 3.37 19.35 48.57
C ASP A 174 2.72 19.36 47.17
N GLY A 175 1.62 18.62 46.97
CA GLY A 175 0.66 18.92 45.90
C GLY A 175 0.28 17.76 44.96
N GLU A 176 -0.82 17.11 45.31
CA GLU A 176 -1.80 16.48 44.41
C GLU A 176 -1.31 15.35 43.47
N LEU A 177 -1.53 14.15 43.99
CA LEU A 177 -1.46 12.87 43.29
C LEU A 177 -2.52 12.81 42.18
N ASP A 178 -2.14 13.10 40.93
CA ASP A 178 -2.94 12.76 39.75
C ASP A 178 -2.25 11.64 38.95
N GLY A 179 -2.98 10.55 38.74
CA GLY A 179 -2.49 9.22 38.37
C GLY A 179 -2.06 9.06 36.92
N ASP A 180 -1.27 9.98 36.36
CA ASP A 180 -0.90 9.96 34.93
C ASP A 180 0.59 9.69 34.66
N VAL A 181 1.48 9.81 35.66
CA VAL A 181 2.93 9.62 35.44
C VAL A 181 3.36 8.14 35.42
N LEU A 182 2.51 7.21 35.87
CA LEU A 182 2.87 5.79 35.98
C LEU A 182 2.78 5.01 34.64
N MET A 183 2.15 5.57 33.60
CA MET A 183 1.96 4.91 32.31
C MET A 183 3.09 5.15 31.30
N SER A 184 3.94 6.16 31.52
CA SER A 184 5.04 6.52 30.61
C SER A 184 6.33 5.74 30.86
N SER A 185 6.43 4.99 31.96
CA SER A 185 7.59 4.13 32.26
C SER A 185 7.50 2.72 31.66
N ARG A 186 6.57 2.49 30.72
CA ARG A 186 6.48 1.22 29.98
C ARG A 186 7.71 1.04 29.09
N LEU A 187 8.68 0.32 29.62
CA LEU A 187 9.54 -0.65 28.94
C LEU A 187 9.75 -0.36 27.45
N VAL A 188 10.76 0.47 27.17
CA VAL A 188 11.37 0.58 25.84
C VAL A 188 11.88 -0.82 25.46
N GLY A 189 11.15 -1.49 24.57
CA GLY A 189 11.63 -2.71 23.91
C GLY A 189 12.80 -2.38 22.97
N PRO A 190 13.73 -3.32 22.72
CA PRO A 190 14.85 -3.08 21.83
C PRO A 190 14.33 -2.96 20.39
N GLY A 191 14.42 -1.77 19.79
CA GLY A 191 14.09 -1.56 18.37
C GLY A 191 13.43 -0.24 17.99
N GLN A 192 13.08 0.64 18.93
CA GLN A 192 12.59 1.98 18.57
C GLN A 192 13.77 2.91 18.27
N THR A 193 14.19 2.95 17.00
CA THR A 193 14.90 4.10 16.46
C THR A 193 13.96 5.30 16.56
N GLY A 194 14.12 6.09 17.61
CA GLY A 194 13.44 7.37 17.77
C GLY A 194 13.92 8.35 16.71
N VAL A 195 13.32 8.31 15.52
CA VAL A 195 13.19 9.53 14.72
C VAL A 195 12.19 10.37 15.50
N ALA A 196 12.68 11.37 16.23
CA ALA A 196 11.84 12.39 16.84
C ALA A 196 11.17 13.19 15.71
N VAL A 197 10.15 12.61 15.08
CA VAL A 197 9.22 13.36 14.24
C VAL A 197 8.49 14.29 15.21
N ASP A 198 8.54 15.59 14.92
CA ASP A 198 7.86 16.59 15.72
C ASP A 198 6.39 16.15 15.91
N ASN A 199 5.97 16.02 17.16
CA ASN A 199 4.63 15.53 17.50
C ASN A 199 3.55 16.41 16.85
N ASP A 200 3.86 17.69 16.62
CA ASP A 200 2.95 18.62 15.96
C ASP A 200 2.85 18.39 14.45
N GLU A 201 3.93 18.00 13.78
CA GLU A 201 3.90 17.55 12.38
C GLU A 201 3.08 16.26 12.23
N HIS A 202 3.27 15.30 13.14
CA HIS A 202 2.51 14.05 13.13
C HIS A 202 0.99 14.32 13.30
N LYS A 203 0.61 15.18 14.25
CA LYS A 203 -0.80 15.56 14.45
C LYS A 203 -1.39 16.28 13.24
N ARG A 204 -0.62 17.12 12.54
CA ARG A 204 -1.05 17.79 11.30
C ARG A 204 -1.29 16.78 10.20
N PHE A 205 -0.36 15.86 9.98
CA PHE A 205 -0.49 14.83 8.97
C PHE A 205 -1.72 13.94 9.21
N VAL A 206 -1.95 13.52 10.45
CA VAL A 206 -3.14 12.72 10.79
C VAL A 206 -4.43 13.50 10.52
N ARG A 207 -4.49 14.80 10.82
CA ARG A 207 -5.66 15.63 10.49
C ARG A 207 -5.86 15.78 8.99
N GLU A 208 -4.79 16.06 8.25
CA GLU A 208 -4.82 16.21 6.79
C GLU A 208 -5.32 14.94 6.09
N VAL A 209 -4.82 13.77 6.51
CA VAL A 209 -5.28 12.48 5.97
C VAL A 209 -6.78 12.26 6.24
N HIS A 210 -7.28 12.62 7.43
CA HIS A 210 -8.72 12.51 7.72
C HIS A 210 -9.55 13.47 6.87
N GLU A 211 -9.08 14.70 6.67
CA GLU A 211 -9.74 15.68 5.80
C GLU A 211 -9.75 15.20 4.35
N GLU A 212 -8.64 14.68 3.83
CA GLU A 212 -8.56 14.11 2.48
C GLU A 212 -9.53 12.92 2.33
N ALA A 213 -9.57 12.03 3.32
CA ALA A 213 -10.49 10.89 3.32
C ALA A 213 -11.96 11.34 3.32
N ASN A 214 -12.29 12.42 4.05
CA ASN A 214 -13.64 12.98 4.07
C ASN A 214 -13.99 13.63 2.72
N GLN A 215 -13.09 14.40 2.13
CA GLN A 215 -13.28 14.98 0.80
C GLN A 215 -13.47 13.89 -0.28
N ALA A 216 -12.72 12.78 -0.19
CA ALA A 216 -12.86 11.65 -1.09
C ALA A 216 -14.24 10.98 -0.95
N ARG A 217 -14.75 10.85 0.29
CA ARG A 217 -16.10 10.35 0.56
C ARG A 217 -17.17 11.26 -0.04
N GLU A 218 -17.06 12.57 0.13
CA GLU A 218 -18.00 13.55 -0.44
C GLU A 218 -17.99 13.56 -1.98
N LYS A 219 -16.81 13.49 -2.60
CA LYS A 219 -16.69 13.34 -4.06
C LYS A 219 -17.34 12.05 -4.55
N ALA A 220 -17.19 10.96 -3.82
CA ALA A 220 -17.84 9.69 -4.16
C ALA A 220 -19.37 9.74 -4.01
N THR A 221 -19.89 10.39 -2.97
CA THR A 221 -21.34 10.53 -2.77
C THR A 221 -21.97 11.43 -3.83
N THR A 222 -21.34 12.56 -4.16
CA THR A 222 -21.80 13.47 -5.22
C THR A 222 -21.79 12.80 -6.60
N LEU A 223 -20.76 12.01 -6.91
CA LEU A 223 -20.71 11.24 -8.16
C LEU A 223 -21.85 10.19 -8.23
N LYS A 224 -22.12 9.49 -7.13
CA LYS A 224 -23.24 8.53 -7.06
C LYS A 224 -24.58 9.22 -7.27
N LEU A 225 -24.80 10.37 -6.62
CA LEU A 225 -26.03 11.15 -6.78
C LEU A 225 -26.24 11.59 -8.22
N ARG A 226 -25.19 12.13 -8.87
CA ARG A 226 -25.23 12.52 -10.29
C ARG A 226 -25.57 11.34 -11.20
N ARG A 227 -25.00 10.16 -10.95
CA ARG A 227 -25.30 8.95 -11.74
C ARG A 227 -26.75 8.52 -11.54
N GLN A 228 -27.24 8.55 -10.31
CA GLN A 228 -28.63 8.24 -9.99
C GLN A 228 -29.61 9.18 -10.69
N GLU A 229 -29.30 10.49 -10.73
CA GLU A 229 -30.08 11.49 -11.43
C GLU A 229 -30.09 11.25 -12.95
N GLN A 230 -28.95 10.88 -13.54
CA GLN A 230 -28.90 10.51 -14.96
C GLN A 230 -29.75 9.27 -15.26
N GLU A 231 -29.72 8.27 -14.38
CA GLU A 231 -30.53 7.07 -14.53
C GLU A 231 -32.04 7.37 -14.35
N SER A 232 -32.42 8.24 -13.40
CA SER A 232 -33.81 8.65 -13.23
C SER A 232 -34.31 9.48 -14.42
N ALA A 233 -33.52 10.44 -14.91
CA ALA A 233 -33.83 11.21 -16.10
C ALA A 233 -33.98 10.32 -17.34
N ARG A 234 -33.13 9.29 -17.49
CA ARG A 234 -33.25 8.31 -18.57
C ARG A 234 -34.53 7.48 -18.44
N ARG A 235 -34.86 7.02 -17.23
CA ARG A 235 -36.11 6.29 -16.96
C ARG A 235 -37.34 7.15 -17.26
N GLU A 236 -37.32 8.41 -16.87
CA GLU A 236 -38.43 9.33 -17.13
C GLU A 236 -38.59 9.60 -18.63
N LYS A 237 -37.49 9.86 -19.36
CA LYS A 237 -37.52 10.00 -20.82
C LYS A 237 -38.12 8.76 -21.50
N LEU A 238 -37.74 7.57 -21.06
CA LEU A 238 -38.32 6.33 -21.57
C LEU A 238 -39.82 6.22 -21.26
N ARG A 239 -40.23 6.60 -20.04
CA ARG A 239 -41.65 6.62 -19.64
C ARG A 239 -42.45 7.60 -20.50
N GLN A 240 -41.94 8.81 -20.73
CA GLN A 240 -42.57 9.81 -21.59
C GLN A 240 -42.66 9.34 -23.05
N ALA A 241 -41.59 8.74 -23.59
CA ALA A 241 -41.58 8.18 -24.94
C ALA A 241 -42.60 7.04 -25.09
N TYR A 242 -42.71 6.16 -24.08
CA TYR A 242 -43.71 5.10 -24.05
C TYR A 242 -45.14 5.67 -24.08
N LEU A 243 -45.43 6.66 -23.24
CA LEU A 243 -46.75 7.31 -23.21
C LEU A 243 -47.09 7.98 -24.55
N ARG A 244 -46.13 8.69 -25.16
CA ARG A 244 -46.31 9.27 -26.50
C ARG A 244 -46.64 8.21 -27.55
N LYS A 245 -45.92 7.09 -27.55
CA LYS A 245 -46.16 5.97 -28.47
C LYS A 245 -47.54 5.33 -28.26
N GLN A 246 -48.04 5.28 -27.03
CA GLN A 246 -49.39 4.78 -26.75
C GLN A 246 -50.46 5.76 -27.27
N LEU A 247 -50.26 7.07 -27.08
CA LEU A 247 -51.17 8.08 -27.63
C LEU A 247 -51.21 8.01 -29.16
N GLU A 248 -50.06 7.94 -29.82
CA GLU A 248 -49.96 7.83 -31.29
C GLU A 248 -50.71 6.58 -31.80
N LYS A 249 -50.58 5.44 -31.14
CA LYS A 249 -51.36 4.23 -31.48
C LYS A 249 -52.87 4.44 -31.37
N LEU A 250 -53.32 5.14 -30.32
CA LEU A 250 -54.74 5.43 -30.13
C LEU A 250 -55.25 6.44 -31.16
N THR A 251 -54.46 7.46 -31.52
CA THR A 251 -54.82 8.43 -32.56
C THR A 251 -54.87 7.78 -33.93
N SER A 252 -53.88 6.96 -34.30
CA SER A 252 -53.90 6.23 -35.57
C SER A 252 -55.07 5.24 -35.64
N LYS A 253 -55.41 4.54 -34.54
CA LYS A 253 -56.58 3.67 -34.49
C LYS A 253 -57.88 4.46 -34.65
N LYS A 254 -57.98 5.64 -34.05
CA LYS A 254 -59.14 6.52 -34.20
C LYS A 254 -59.27 7.05 -35.63
N GLU A 255 -58.17 7.44 -36.27
CA GLU A 255 -58.15 7.86 -37.67
C GLU A 255 -58.56 6.72 -38.62
N GLN A 256 -58.09 5.49 -38.37
CA GLN A 256 -58.54 4.31 -39.14
C GLN A 256 -60.06 4.12 -39.02
N VAL A 257 -60.61 4.13 -37.80
CA VAL A 257 -62.07 4.00 -37.59
C VAL A 257 -62.84 5.16 -38.22
N ALA A 258 -62.29 6.38 -38.25
CA ALA A 258 -62.93 7.51 -38.91
C ALA A 258 -62.96 7.34 -40.44
N ASN A 259 -61.84 6.90 -41.04
CA ASN A 259 -61.76 6.65 -42.47
C ASN A 259 -62.67 5.50 -42.92
N ASP A 260 -62.73 4.42 -42.13
CA ASP A 260 -63.58 3.25 -42.41
C ASP A 260 -65.09 3.59 -42.33
N ASN A 261 -65.49 4.60 -41.57
CA ASN A 261 -66.88 5.08 -41.50
C ASN A 261 -67.25 6.07 -42.63
N THR A 262 -66.29 6.50 -43.44
CA THR A 262 -66.49 7.47 -44.54
C THR A 262 -66.40 6.85 -45.94
N SER A 263 -66.14 5.54 -46.04
CA SER A 263 -66.23 4.74 -47.28
C SER A 263 -67.52 3.91 -47.29
#